data_AF-A0A0H4KPF8-F1
#
_entry.id   AF-A0A0H4KPF8-F1
#
_cell.length_a   1.000
_cell.length_b   1.000
_cell.length_c   1.000
_cell.angle_alpha   90.00
_cell.angle_beta   90.00
_cell.angle_gamma   90.00
#
_symmetry.space_group_name_H-M   'P 1'
#
loop_
_entity.id
_entity.type
_entity.pdbx_description
1 polymer ?
#
loop_
_entity_poly.entity_id
_entity_poly.type
_entity_poly.pdbx_seq_one_letter_code
_entity_poly.pdbx_strand_id
1 'polypeptide(L)'
;MKLLVVFLCGLIPLVLGVGEPTPQKELDPEILKFALQQLATNDGDNSLYHQKAVKVTNVSTQVVAGTNYRFTVHLVDTECLKSSGQEPTEDCAVQEDAPVKECRLTVWSKPWENFMKLTAVDCGEPGSQGKDTPRVLPIIQSSFDGRKQRSSGDEYTMRKLLPHEVSIRSLQRLQSYGSFKSFITRRKKQYSSLAELKLRFRIFRENMKKVQFLRETEQGTAKYGPTQFSDLTVEEFKTQYLGFKPEFQSINWEKPQDEHYFQDSEIPDKFDWRDHGAVTPVKNQGACGSCWAFSVTGNIEGQWAINRGKLVSLSEQELVDCDRLDNGCNGGLPSNAYQAIMKLGGLETESDYKYDGLDEKCTFDRSKVRVTIDSAVNLTKDEDLLAKWLVHNGPISIGINANAMQFYMGGISHPWSFLCNKDSLDHGVLIVGYGMDEFKLFKQKLPYWTIKNSWGASWGEQGYYRVFRGDSTCGVNQMATSAIVKH
;
A
#
# COMPACT_ATOMS: atom_id res chain seq x y z
N MET A 1 24.86 -31.02 48.43
CA MET A 1 24.59 -30.24 49.67
C MET A 1 23.86 -28.97 49.24
N LYS A 2 22.62 -28.79 49.72
CA LYS A 2 21.75 -27.59 49.80
C LYS A 2 21.90 -26.48 48.74
N LEU A 3 20.90 -26.31 47.87
CA LEU A 3 19.74 -25.40 48.02
C LEU A 3 20.11 -23.91 47.94
N LEU A 4 19.77 -23.25 46.83
CA LEU A 4 18.94 -22.05 46.90
C LEU A 4 18.12 -21.91 45.62
N VAL A 5 16.81 -22.09 45.79
CA VAL A 5 15.75 -21.81 44.83
C VAL A 5 15.36 -20.35 45.04
N VAL A 6 15.40 -19.54 43.96
CA VAL A 6 14.59 -18.33 43.86
C VAL A 6 13.83 -18.43 42.54
N PHE A 7 12.58 -18.90 42.65
CA PHE A 7 11.56 -18.74 41.62
C PHE A 7 11.17 -17.26 41.58
N LEU A 8 11.40 -16.60 40.45
CA LEU A 8 10.62 -15.44 40.05
C LEU A 8 9.88 -15.82 38.78
N CYS A 9 8.65 -16.27 39.01
CA CYS A 9 7.62 -16.53 38.01
C CYS A 9 7.21 -15.18 37.41
N GLY A 10 7.78 -14.83 36.25
CA GLY A 10 7.32 -13.73 35.42
C GLY A 10 6.60 -14.30 34.21
N LEU A 11 5.32 -14.62 34.38
CA LEU A 11 4.38 -14.81 33.27
C LEU A 11 4.52 -13.62 32.31
N ILE A 12 5.05 -13.85 31.11
CA ILE A 12 4.84 -12.92 29.99
C ILE A 12 3.45 -13.24 29.48
N PRO A 13 2.45 -12.36 29.66
CA PRO A 13 1.14 -12.61 29.13
C PRO A 13 1.19 -12.32 27.63
N LEU A 14 0.95 -13.36 26.83
CA LEU A 14 0.43 -13.20 25.48
C LEU A 14 -0.92 -12.47 25.61
N VAL A 15 -0.91 -11.14 25.54
CA VAL A 15 -2.12 -10.32 25.44
C VAL A 15 -2.03 -9.61 24.11
N LEU A 16 -2.58 -10.27 23.09
CA LEU A 16 -3.24 -9.56 21.99
C LEU A 16 -4.40 -8.79 22.64
N GLY A 17 -4.12 -7.59 23.13
CA GLY A 17 -5.10 -6.74 23.77
C GLY A 17 -6.16 -6.33 22.76
N VAL A 18 -7.33 -6.95 22.85
CA VAL A 18 -8.58 -6.40 22.36
C VAL A 18 -8.69 -4.99 22.95
N GLY A 19 -8.58 -3.95 22.13
CA GLY A 19 -8.66 -2.57 22.63
C GLY A 19 -10.01 -2.34 23.32
N GLU A 20 -10.10 -1.47 24.32
CA GLU A 20 -11.40 -1.10 24.90
C GLU A 20 -12.23 -0.26 23.90
N PRO A 21 -13.57 -0.29 23.98
CA PRO A 21 -14.42 0.51 23.10
C PRO A 21 -14.16 1.99 23.32
N THR A 22 -13.68 2.68 22.28
CA THR A 22 -13.39 4.11 22.31
C THR A 22 -14.59 4.88 21.75
N PRO A 23 -15.20 5.82 22.50
CA PRO A 23 -16.28 6.66 21.99
C PRO A 23 -15.83 7.49 20.79
N GLN A 24 -16.70 7.63 19.80
CA GLN A 24 -16.48 8.47 18.63
C GLN A 24 -17.53 9.58 18.59
N LYS A 25 -17.14 10.76 18.08
CA LYS A 25 -18.07 11.86 17.86
C LYS A 25 -18.97 11.62 16.65
N GLU A 26 -18.46 10.92 15.64
CA GLU A 26 -19.14 10.67 14.38
C GLU A 26 -18.94 9.22 13.95
N LEU A 27 -19.90 8.69 13.20
CA LEU A 27 -19.84 7.35 12.61
C LEU A 27 -19.47 7.48 11.13
N ASP A 28 -18.59 6.58 10.67
CA ASP A 28 -18.26 6.46 9.24
C ASP A 28 -19.55 6.26 8.40
N PRO A 29 -19.82 7.15 7.42
CA PRO A 29 -21.00 7.07 6.56
C PRO A 29 -21.17 5.74 5.83
N GLU A 30 -20.09 5.05 5.45
CA GLU A 30 -20.16 3.75 4.78
C GLU A 30 -20.60 2.64 5.75
N ILE A 31 -20.18 2.73 7.03
CA ILE A 31 -20.63 1.80 8.09
C ILE A 31 -22.12 2.00 8.37
N LEU A 32 -22.58 3.25 8.46
CA LEU A 32 -23.99 3.57 8.63
C LEU A 32 -24.82 3.06 7.44
N LYS A 33 -24.35 3.33 6.21
CA LYS A 33 -25.05 2.92 5.00
C LYS A 33 -25.17 1.39 4.90
N PHE A 34 -24.08 0.67 5.13
CA PHE A 34 -24.08 -0.79 5.18
C PHE A 34 -25.08 -1.31 6.23
N ALA A 35 -25.08 -0.74 7.43
CA ALA A 35 -25.98 -1.18 8.50
C ALA A 35 -27.47 -0.95 8.16
N LEU A 36 -27.80 0.20 7.54
CA LEU A 36 -29.17 0.51 7.11
C LEU A 36 -29.65 -0.40 5.96
N GLN A 37 -28.78 -0.70 5.00
CA GLN A 37 -29.08 -1.66 3.93
C GLN A 37 -29.37 -3.06 4.49
N GLN A 38 -28.54 -3.53 5.43
CA GLN A 38 -28.71 -4.84 6.06
C GLN A 38 -29.95 -4.90 6.96
N LEU A 39 -30.31 -3.80 7.63
CA LEU A 39 -31.56 -3.68 8.40
C LEU A 39 -32.80 -3.74 7.51
N ALA A 40 -32.77 -3.07 6.35
CA ALA A 40 -33.89 -3.08 5.41
C ALA A 40 -34.14 -4.47 4.81
N THR A 41 -33.12 -5.32 4.72
CA THR A 41 -33.22 -6.71 4.22
C THR A 41 -33.51 -7.75 5.29
N ASN A 42 -33.45 -7.40 6.58
CA ASN A 42 -33.76 -8.32 7.67
C ASN A 42 -35.28 -8.33 7.93
N ASP A 43 -35.92 -9.49 7.74
CA ASP A 43 -37.36 -9.78 7.88
C ASP A 43 -37.98 -9.53 9.29
N GLY A 44 -37.27 -8.85 10.19
CA GLY A 44 -37.76 -8.48 11.52
C GLY A 44 -38.54 -7.17 11.59
N ASP A 45 -38.76 -6.49 10.45
CA ASP A 45 -39.48 -5.23 10.39
C ASP A 45 -40.92 -5.41 9.90
N ASN A 46 -41.85 -5.58 10.85
CA ASN A 46 -43.28 -5.72 10.61
C ASN A 46 -43.97 -4.42 10.12
N SER A 47 -43.24 -3.33 9.86
CA SER A 47 -43.85 -2.11 9.31
C SER A 47 -44.23 -2.28 7.83
N LEU A 48 -45.42 -1.78 7.48
CA LEU A 48 -45.93 -1.71 6.10
C LEU A 48 -45.20 -0.64 5.27
N TYR A 49 -44.48 0.27 5.91
CA TYR A 49 -43.82 1.42 5.31
C TYR A 49 -42.29 1.28 5.33
N HIS A 50 -41.60 1.90 4.37
CA HIS A 50 -40.15 2.03 4.42
C HIS A 50 -39.73 2.88 5.61
N GLN A 51 -38.60 2.56 6.25
CA GLN A 51 -38.08 3.28 7.41
C GLN A 51 -36.88 4.16 7.03
N LYS A 52 -36.78 5.35 7.63
CA LYS A 52 -35.67 6.28 7.44
C LYS A 52 -34.96 6.55 8.77
N ALA A 53 -33.63 6.58 8.75
CA ALA A 53 -32.84 6.98 9.90
C ALA A 53 -32.88 8.49 10.08
N VAL A 54 -33.35 8.96 11.25
CA VAL A 54 -33.42 10.38 11.60
C VAL A 54 -32.30 10.82 12.54
N LYS A 55 -31.68 9.89 13.28
CA LYS A 55 -30.61 10.22 14.22
C LYS A 55 -29.69 9.03 14.49
N VAL A 56 -28.39 9.30 14.70
CA VAL A 56 -27.40 8.32 15.16
C VAL A 56 -26.76 8.81 16.46
N THR A 57 -26.67 7.93 17.47
CA THR A 57 -26.12 8.23 18.80
C THR A 57 -25.24 7.09 19.32
N ASN A 58 -24.52 7.31 20.44
CA ASN A 58 -23.74 6.29 21.15
C ASN A 58 -22.68 5.56 20.29
N VAL A 59 -21.97 6.31 19.44
CA VAL A 59 -20.96 5.73 18.55
C VAL A 59 -19.69 5.37 19.32
N SER A 60 -19.19 4.15 19.14
CA SER A 60 -17.90 3.70 19.66
C SER A 60 -17.23 2.70 18.72
N THR A 61 -15.90 2.65 18.75
CA THR A 61 -15.09 1.75 17.94
C THR A 61 -14.22 0.87 18.83
N GLN A 62 -14.06 -0.39 18.46
CA GLN A 62 -13.18 -1.32 19.15
C GLN A 62 -12.30 -2.07 18.15
N VAL A 63 -10.98 -1.97 18.31
CA VAL A 63 -10.01 -2.69 17.46
C VAL A 63 -9.95 -4.15 17.92
N VAL A 64 -10.21 -5.06 16.98
CA VAL A 64 -10.17 -6.51 17.13
C VAL A 64 -9.37 -7.10 15.94
N ALA A 65 -9.62 -8.34 15.51
CA ALA A 65 -9.19 -8.82 14.19
C ALA A 65 -9.98 -8.13 13.05
N GLY A 66 -10.00 -6.80 13.02
CA GLY A 66 -11.01 -5.95 12.36
C GLY A 66 -11.35 -4.74 13.23
N THR A 67 -12.42 -4.04 12.90
CA THR A 67 -12.95 -2.96 13.74
C THR A 67 -14.43 -3.21 13.99
N ASN A 68 -14.82 -3.26 15.27
CA ASN A 68 -16.22 -3.27 15.67
C ASN A 68 -16.70 -1.83 15.85
N TYR A 69 -17.69 -1.41 15.07
CA TYR A 69 -18.41 -0.15 15.23
C TYR A 69 -19.71 -0.42 15.98
N ARG A 70 -19.90 0.16 17.17
CA ARG A 70 -21.14 0.09 17.94
C ARG A 70 -21.83 1.43 17.94
N PHE A 71 -23.11 1.47 17.61
CA PHE A 71 -23.88 2.71 17.56
C PHE A 71 -25.39 2.44 17.65
N THR A 72 -26.15 3.47 17.95
CA THR A 72 -27.61 3.46 18.01
C THR A 72 -28.17 4.28 16.85
N VAL A 73 -29.12 3.72 16.11
CA VAL A 73 -29.89 4.40 15.05
C VAL A 73 -31.33 4.59 15.49
N HIS A 74 -31.88 5.78 15.28
CA HIS A 74 -33.29 6.10 15.49
C HIS A 74 -34.00 6.11 14.13
N LEU A 75 -34.97 5.22 13.95
CA LEU A 75 -35.73 5.01 12.73
C LEU A 75 -37.17 5.52 12.88
N VAL A 76 -37.74 6.01 11.80
CA VAL A 76 -39.15 6.42 11.68
C VAL A 76 -39.73 5.92 10.37
N ASP A 77 -41.02 5.62 10.38
CA ASP A 77 -41.74 5.20 9.18
C ASP A 77 -41.90 6.37 8.19
N THR A 78 -41.81 6.06 6.90
CA THR A 78 -42.03 7.01 5.79
C THR A 78 -43.45 6.86 5.25
N GLU A 79 -43.86 7.74 4.36
CA GLU A 79 -45.16 7.64 3.67
C GLU A 79 -45.17 6.54 2.57
N CYS A 80 -44.03 5.93 2.28
CA CYS A 80 -43.86 4.98 1.18
C CYS A 80 -44.12 3.53 1.62
N LEU A 81 -45.10 2.87 0.98
CA LEU A 81 -45.44 1.46 1.21
C LEU A 81 -44.45 0.49 0.55
N LYS A 82 -44.05 -0.55 1.28
CA LYS A 82 -43.13 -1.60 0.80
C LYS A 82 -43.70 -2.46 -0.35
N SER A 83 -45.02 -2.49 -0.53
CA SER A 83 -45.72 -3.35 -1.52
C SER A 83 -45.72 -2.81 -2.96
N SER A 84 -45.21 -1.60 -3.19
CA SER A 84 -45.27 -0.93 -4.50
C SER A 84 -44.16 -1.33 -5.49
N GLY A 85 -43.17 -2.13 -5.07
CA GLY A 85 -42.02 -2.51 -5.90
C GLY A 85 -41.10 -1.33 -6.26
N GLN A 86 -41.31 -0.17 -5.64
CA GLN A 86 -40.45 1.01 -5.74
C GLN A 86 -39.37 0.94 -4.64
N GLU A 87 -38.10 1.02 -5.01
CA GLU A 87 -37.04 1.28 -4.02
C GLU A 87 -37.26 2.66 -3.38
N PRO A 88 -36.99 2.83 -2.08
CA PRO A 88 -37.14 4.13 -1.42
C PRO A 88 -36.18 5.14 -2.05
N THR A 89 -36.72 6.02 -2.87
CA THR A 89 -36.00 7.13 -3.52
C THR A 89 -35.83 8.30 -2.54
N GLU A 90 -34.97 9.28 -2.87
CA GLU A 90 -34.76 10.51 -2.08
C GLU A 90 -36.06 11.30 -1.84
N ASP A 91 -37.14 11.01 -2.58
CA ASP A 91 -38.43 11.70 -2.55
C ASP A 91 -39.44 11.18 -1.51
N CYS A 92 -39.11 10.13 -0.74
CA CYS A 92 -40.01 9.61 0.32
C CYS A 92 -39.92 10.45 1.61
N ALA A 93 -41.02 11.15 1.93
CA ALA A 93 -41.17 11.95 3.15
C ALA A 93 -41.37 11.06 4.40
N VAL A 94 -40.90 11.56 5.56
CA VAL A 94 -41.09 10.92 6.87
C VAL A 94 -42.48 11.27 7.40
N GLN A 95 -43.18 10.31 8.00
CA GLN A 95 -44.43 10.60 8.71
C GLN A 95 -44.12 11.38 9.99
N GLU A 96 -44.58 12.62 10.10
CA GLU A 96 -44.21 13.53 11.20
C GLU A 96 -44.63 13.02 12.59
N ASP A 97 -45.67 12.17 12.67
CA ASP A 97 -46.21 11.60 13.91
C ASP A 97 -45.83 10.13 14.15
N ALA A 98 -44.93 9.54 13.35
CA ALA A 98 -44.57 8.13 13.50
C ALA A 98 -43.71 7.87 14.76
N PRO A 99 -43.93 6.75 15.48
CA PRO A 99 -43.14 6.40 16.65
C PRO A 99 -41.68 6.13 16.26
N VAL A 100 -40.74 6.66 17.04
CA VAL A 100 -39.30 6.45 16.84
C VAL A 100 -38.89 5.07 17.36
N LYS A 101 -38.28 4.26 16.49
CA LYS A 101 -37.73 2.94 16.82
C LYS A 101 -36.23 3.05 17.03
N GLU A 102 -35.73 2.57 18.17
CA GLU A 102 -34.29 2.60 18.50
C GLU A 102 -33.65 1.24 18.17
N CYS A 103 -32.59 1.26 17.35
CA CYS A 103 -31.83 0.07 16.97
C CYS A 103 -30.35 0.19 17.36
N ARG A 104 -29.87 -0.68 18.24
CA ARG A 104 -28.45 -0.81 18.61
C ARG A 104 -27.77 -1.81 17.71
N LEU A 105 -26.70 -1.37 17.05
CA LEU A 105 -26.04 -2.10 15.98
C LEU A 105 -24.56 -2.31 16.30
N THR A 106 -24.02 -3.46 15.89
CA THR A 106 -22.58 -3.69 15.81
C THR A 106 -22.19 -4.12 14.41
N VAL A 107 -21.33 -3.36 13.76
CA VAL A 107 -20.75 -3.69 12.45
C VAL A 107 -19.30 -4.08 12.63
N TRP A 108 -18.94 -5.30 12.21
CA TRP A 108 -17.56 -5.73 12.14
C TRP A 108 -17.04 -5.51 10.72
N SER A 109 -16.02 -4.65 10.60
CA SER A 109 -15.39 -4.30 9.34
C SER A 109 -13.96 -4.81 9.30
N LYS A 110 -13.60 -5.47 8.19
CA LYS A 110 -12.23 -5.80 7.79
C LYS A 110 -12.04 -5.21 6.39
N PRO A 111 -11.70 -3.91 6.30
CA PRO A 111 -11.59 -3.22 5.02
C PRO A 111 -10.62 -3.92 4.05
N TRP A 112 -9.57 -4.55 4.56
CA TRP A 112 -8.56 -5.29 3.78
C TRP A 112 -9.06 -6.59 3.13
N GLU A 113 -10.21 -7.12 3.56
CA GLU A 113 -10.88 -8.27 2.96
C GLU A 113 -12.13 -7.86 2.15
N ASN A 114 -12.41 -6.55 2.03
CA ASN A 114 -13.71 -6.03 1.59
C ASN A 114 -14.89 -6.66 2.34
N PHE A 115 -14.66 -6.93 3.62
CA PHE A 115 -15.61 -7.65 4.47
C PHE A 115 -16.24 -6.66 5.45
N MET A 116 -17.57 -6.57 5.41
CA MET A 116 -18.37 -5.98 6.46
C MET A 116 -19.46 -6.96 6.84
N LYS A 117 -19.73 -7.08 8.13
CA LYS A 117 -20.79 -7.94 8.64
C LYS A 117 -21.50 -7.24 9.78
N LEU A 118 -22.82 -7.21 9.71
CA LEU A 118 -23.65 -6.80 10.83
C LEU A 118 -23.67 -7.98 11.83
N THR A 119 -23.00 -7.80 12.97
CA THR A 119 -22.78 -8.90 13.93
C THR A 119 -23.75 -8.89 15.10
N ALA A 120 -24.40 -7.75 15.36
CA ALA A 120 -25.47 -7.65 16.35
C ALA A 120 -26.48 -6.58 15.95
N VAL A 121 -27.77 -6.89 16.17
CA VAL A 121 -28.91 -5.99 15.98
C VAL A 121 -29.85 -6.20 17.14
N ASP A 122 -30.19 -5.13 17.84
CA ASP A 122 -31.20 -5.10 18.89
C ASP A 122 -32.08 -3.87 18.67
N CYS A 123 -33.35 -4.08 18.30
CA CYS A 123 -34.29 -3.02 17.98
C CYS A 123 -35.49 -3.07 18.92
N GLY A 124 -35.82 -1.95 19.55
CA GLY A 124 -36.94 -1.83 20.48
C GLY A 124 -37.52 -0.42 20.56
N GLU A 125 -38.53 -0.25 21.40
CA GLU A 125 -39.05 1.07 21.73
C GLU A 125 -38.04 1.83 22.62
N PRO A 126 -37.98 3.17 22.53
CA PRO A 126 -37.04 3.96 23.32
C PRO A 126 -37.28 3.74 24.83
N GLY A 127 -36.39 2.97 25.48
CA GLY A 127 -36.44 2.70 26.92
C GLY A 127 -36.72 1.27 27.36
N SER A 128 -36.94 0.29 26.47
CA SER A 128 -37.07 -1.12 26.89
C SER A 128 -35.69 -1.74 27.18
N GLN A 129 -35.31 -1.88 28.44
CA GLN A 129 -34.22 -2.78 28.84
C GLN A 129 -34.71 -4.23 28.80
N GLY A 130 -34.06 -5.11 28.04
CA GLY A 130 -34.35 -6.55 28.15
C GLY A 130 -33.60 -7.45 27.15
N LYS A 131 -32.55 -8.10 27.64
CA LYS A 131 -32.02 -9.43 27.30
C LYS A 131 -32.56 -10.09 26.02
N ASP A 132 -31.71 -10.29 25.01
CA ASP A 132 -31.53 -11.59 24.34
C ASP A 132 -30.31 -11.60 23.39
N THR A 133 -29.80 -12.82 23.16
CA THR A 133 -28.48 -13.17 22.59
C THR A 133 -28.41 -13.07 21.04
N PRO A 134 -27.22 -12.87 20.43
CA PRO A 134 -27.12 -12.53 19.01
C PRO A 134 -27.21 -13.75 18.09
N ARG A 135 -28.15 -13.71 17.12
CA ARG A 135 -28.15 -14.60 15.94
C ARG A 135 -27.29 -14.01 14.82
N VAL A 136 -26.43 -14.86 14.26
CA VAL A 136 -25.53 -14.58 13.13
C VAL A 136 -26.20 -14.95 11.81
N LEU A 137 -26.28 -14.05 10.82
CA LEU A 137 -26.52 -14.35 9.39
C LEU A 137 -25.90 -13.25 8.46
N PRO A 138 -25.82 -13.42 7.11
CA PRO A 138 -24.60 -13.19 6.32
C PRO A 138 -24.56 -11.89 5.47
N ILE A 139 -23.37 -11.70 4.88
CA ILE A 139 -22.83 -10.55 4.11
C ILE A 139 -23.63 -10.25 2.83
N ILE A 140 -24.05 -8.99 2.61
CA ILE A 140 -24.27 -8.43 1.25
C ILE A 140 -23.73 -7.00 1.16
N GLN A 141 -23.06 -6.75 0.04
CA GLN A 141 -22.29 -5.57 -0.34
C GLN A 141 -23.10 -4.29 -0.55
N SER A 142 -22.36 -3.18 -0.39
CA SER A 142 -22.26 -2.03 -1.30
C SER A 142 -23.04 -0.73 -0.99
N SER A 143 -22.20 0.26 -0.68
CA SER A 143 -21.94 1.46 -1.48
C SER A 143 -22.78 2.70 -1.19
N PHE A 144 -22.10 3.73 -0.71
CA PHE A 144 -22.07 5.11 -1.21
C PHE A 144 -23.03 6.20 -0.71
N ASP A 145 -22.46 7.16 0.02
CA ASP A 145 -22.67 8.62 -0.09
C ASP A 145 -24.07 9.21 0.18
N GLY A 146 -24.24 10.35 0.87
CA GLY A 146 -23.25 11.25 1.45
C GLY A 146 -23.84 12.63 1.77
N ARG A 147 -23.09 13.43 2.57
CA ARG A 147 -22.99 14.92 2.71
C ARG A 147 -22.85 15.32 4.19
N LYS A 148 -21.68 15.74 4.68
CA LYS A 148 -20.85 16.97 4.49
C LYS A 148 -21.16 18.08 5.53
N GLN A 149 -20.18 18.35 6.40
CA GLN A 149 -19.89 19.71 6.91
C GLN A 149 -18.41 19.87 7.28
N ARG A 150 -17.94 21.12 7.30
CA ARG A 150 -16.54 21.60 7.20
C ARG A 150 -16.11 22.36 8.47
N SER A 151 -14.84 22.21 8.89
CA SER A 151 -13.83 23.23 9.30
C SER A 151 -12.74 22.53 10.16
N SER A 152 -11.45 22.88 10.25
CA SER A 152 -10.58 23.97 9.78
C SER A 152 -9.11 23.51 9.91
N GLY A 153 -8.22 23.99 9.04
CA GLY A 153 -6.80 24.23 9.38
C GLY A 153 -5.79 23.09 9.22
N ASP A 154 -5.52 22.71 7.97
CA ASP A 154 -4.18 22.45 7.43
C ASP A 154 -4.34 22.44 5.90
N GLU A 155 -3.78 23.43 5.20
CA GLU A 155 -4.02 23.65 3.78
C GLU A 155 -3.18 22.70 2.91
N TYR A 156 -3.49 21.41 2.98
CA TYR A 156 -3.41 20.55 1.81
C TYR A 156 -4.74 20.70 1.09
N THR A 157 -4.76 21.37 -0.07
CA THR A 157 -5.96 21.49 -0.90
C THR A 157 -6.41 20.11 -1.35
N MET A 158 -7.22 19.44 -0.53
CA MET A 158 -7.96 18.23 -0.89
C MET A 158 -8.65 18.49 -2.22
N ARG A 159 -8.13 17.88 -3.27
CA ARG A 159 -8.71 17.97 -4.60
C ARG A 159 -10.19 17.61 -4.46
N LYS A 160 -11.08 18.55 -4.81
CA LYS A 160 -12.52 18.32 -4.66
C LYS A 160 -12.86 17.04 -5.44
N LEU A 161 -13.37 16.03 -4.72
CA LEU A 161 -13.82 14.78 -5.33
C LEU A 161 -14.74 15.09 -6.52
N LEU A 162 -14.60 14.31 -7.58
CA LEU A 162 -15.44 14.45 -8.76
C LEU A 162 -16.92 14.30 -8.35
N PRO A 163 -17.84 15.03 -9.00
CA PRO A 163 -19.26 14.74 -8.85
C PRO A 163 -19.53 13.26 -9.14
N HIS A 164 -20.40 12.62 -8.35
CA HIS A 164 -20.68 11.19 -8.43
C HIS A 164 -20.97 10.70 -9.86
N GLU A 165 -21.79 11.44 -10.63
CA GLU A 165 -22.07 11.09 -12.03
C GLU A 165 -20.84 11.13 -12.94
N VAL A 166 -19.93 12.09 -12.72
CA VAL A 166 -18.69 12.22 -13.49
C VAL A 166 -17.73 11.08 -13.14
N SER A 167 -17.66 10.70 -11.86
CA SER A 167 -16.92 9.54 -11.39
C SER A 167 -17.43 8.25 -12.04
N ILE A 168 -18.74 8.00 -12.01
CA ILE A 168 -19.37 6.84 -12.65
C ILE A 168 -19.05 6.79 -14.15
N ARG A 169 -19.24 7.89 -14.88
CA ARG A 169 -18.95 7.95 -16.32
C ARG A 169 -17.48 7.69 -16.62
N SER A 170 -16.57 8.24 -15.80
CA SER A 170 -15.13 7.99 -15.91
C SER A 170 -14.80 6.51 -15.72
N LEU A 171 -15.34 5.89 -14.67
CA LEU A 171 -15.14 4.47 -14.36
C LEU A 171 -15.70 3.57 -15.47
N GLN A 172 -16.92 3.82 -15.93
CA GLN A 172 -17.55 3.07 -17.03
C GLN A 172 -16.67 3.11 -18.30
N ARG A 173 -16.11 4.27 -18.64
CA ARG A 173 -15.18 4.41 -19.77
C ARG A 173 -13.92 3.58 -19.56
N LEU A 174 -13.32 3.62 -18.37
CA LEU A 174 -12.12 2.85 -18.04
C LEU A 174 -12.35 1.34 -18.10
N GLN A 175 -13.51 0.88 -17.63
CA GLN A 175 -13.91 -0.53 -17.61
C GLN A 175 -14.43 -1.06 -18.95
N SER A 176 -14.62 -0.19 -19.94
CA SER A 176 -15.15 -0.59 -21.25
C SER A 176 -14.27 -1.62 -21.94
N TYR A 177 -14.88 -2.48 -22.76
CA TYR A 177 -14.13 -3.44 -23.57
C TYR A 177 -13.18 -2.74 -24.56
N GLY A 178 -13.53 -1.55 -25.04
CA GLY A 178 -12.63 -0.73 -25.89
C GLY A 178 -11.36 -0.28 -25.15
N SER A 179 -11.47 0.08 -23.87
CA SER A 179 -10.33 0.37 -23.01
C SER A 179 -9.45 -0.86 -22.81
N PHE A 180 -10.06 -2.02 -22.54
CA PHE A 180 -9.35 -3.29 -22.41
C PHE A 180 -8.64 -3.71 -23.70
N LYS A 181 -9.31 -3.60 -24.86
CA LYS A 181 -8.70 -3.85 -26.17
C LYS A 181 -7.48 -2.95 -26.40
N SER A 182 -7.60 -1.67 -26.06
CA SER A 182 -6.48 -0.71 -26.14
C SER A 182 -5.34 -1.06 -25.19
N PHE A 183 -5.64 -1.61 -24.01
CA PHE A 183 -4.64 -2.14 -23.07
C PHE A 183 -3.92 -3.35 -23.66
N ILE A 184 -4.65 -4.34 -24.18
CA ILE A 184 -4.09 -5.55 -24.81
C ILE A 184 -3.12 -5.16 -25.93
N THR A 185 -3.56 -4.30 -26.85
CA THR A 185 -2.74 -3.86 -27.98
C THR A 185 -1.49 -3.12 -27.52
N ARG A 186 -1.61 -2.14 -26.61
CA ARG A 186 -0.47 -1.34 -26.15
C ARG A 186 0.55 -2.16 -25.35
N ARG A 187 0.08 -3.14 -24.57
CA ARG A 187 0.94 -3.99 -23.74
C ARG A 187 1.30 -5.32 -24.42
N LYS A 188 0.92 -5.48 -25.69
CA LYS A 188 1.17 -6.68 -26.51
C LYS A 188 0.76 -7.99 -25.79
N LYS A 189 -0.36 -7.94 -25.05
CA LYS A 189 -0.87 -9.08 -24.28
C LYS A 189 -1.43 -10.14 -25.23
N GLN A 190 -1.18 -11.39 -24.92
CA GLN A 190 -1.74 -12.55 -25.62
C GLN A 190 -2.36 -13.47 -24.57
N TYR A 191 -3.48 -14.09 -24.92
CA TYR A 191 -4.20 -15.01 -24.04
C TYR A 191 -4.46 -16.30 -24.80
N SER A 192 -4.25 -17.43 -24.13
CA SER A 192 -4.29 -18.78 -24.70
C SER A 192 -5.69 -19.19 -25.17
N SER A 193 -6.74 -18.60 -24.58
CA SER A 193 -8.12 -18.98 -24.84
C SER A 193 -9.09 -17.81 -24.64
N LEU A 194 -10.30 -17.96 -25.20
CA LEU A 194 -11.40 -17.04 -24.94
C LEU A 194 -11.80 -17.02 -23.44
N ALA A 195 -11.66 -18.15 -22.74
CA ALA A 195 -11.92 -18.23 -21.31
C ALA A 195 -10.93 -17.36 -20.53
N GLU A 196 -9.64 -17.44 -20.86
CA GLU A 196 -8.61 -16.59 -20.26
C GLU A 196 -8.84 -15.11 -20.59
N LEU A 197 -9.13 -14.75 -21.84
CA LEU A 197 -9.46 -13.37 -22.22
C LEU A 197 -10.62 -12.80 -21.37
N LYS A 198 -11.69 -13.58 -21.16
CA LYS A 198 -12.83 -13.18 -20.33
C LYS A 198 -12.46 -13.00 -18.86
N LEU A 199 -11.62 -13.90 -18.32
CA LEU A 199 -11.10 -13.80 -16.97
C LEU A 199 -10.25 -12.53 -16.80
N ARG A 200 -9.29 -12.32 -17.69
CA ARG A 200 -8.37 -11.17 -17.71
C ARG A 200 -9.12 -9.85 -17.88
N PHE A 201 -10.18 -9.84 -18.68
CA PHE A 201 -11.07 -8.68 -18.79
C PHE A 201 -11.79 -8.37 -17.47
N ARG A 202 -12.29 -9.39 -16.76
CA ARG A 202 -12.94 -9.21 -15.46
C ARG A 202 -11.97 -8.63 -14.44
N ILE A 203 -10.76 -9.20 -14.34
CA ILE A 203 -9.70 -8.72 -13.46
C ILE A 203 -9.32 -7.27 -13.80
N PHE A 204 -9.16 -6.98 -15.09
CA PHE A 204 -8.90 -5.62 -15.57
C PHE A 204 -9.97 -4.62 -15.11
N ARG A 205 -11.25 -4.97 -15.25
CA ARG A 205 -12.34 -4.10 -14.80
C ARG A 205 -12.30 -3.84 -13.30
N GLU A 206 -12.00 -4.86 -12.50
CA GLU A 206 -11.85 -4.70 -11.05
C GLU A 206 -10.66 -3.81 -10.69
N ASN A 207 -9.51 -4.01 -11.32
CA ASN A 207 -8.36 -3.14 -11.14
C ASN A 207 -8.62 -1.69 -11.59
N MET A 208 -9.45 -1.46 -12.60
CA MET A 208 -9.85 -0.10 -12.99
C MET A 208 -10.67 0.63 -11.92
N LYS A 209 -11.35 -0.08 -11.00
CA LYS A 209 -11.97 0.56 -9.82
C LYS A 209 -10.90 1.13 -8.89
N LYS A 210 -9.83 0.38 -8.63
CA LYS A 210 -8.68 0.84 -7.83
C LYS A 210 -7.99 2.03 -8.48
N VAL A 211 -7.78 1.98 -9.80
CA VAL A 211 -7.23 3.10 -10.58
C VAL A 211 -8.09 4.35 -10.44
N GLN A 212 -9.42 4.21 -10.56
CA GLN A 212 -10.32 5.35 -10.40
C GLN A 212 -10.23 5.92 -8.99
N PHE A 213 -10.22 5.07 -7.96
CA PHE A 213 -10.07 5.50 -6.57
C PHE A 213 -8.76 6.27 -6.34
N LEU A 214 -7.62 5.74 -6.81
CA LEU A 214 -6.33 6.41 -6.74
C LEU A 214 -6.37 7.78 -7.44
N ARG A 215 -6.99 7.89 -8.62
CA ARG A 215 -7.12 9.18 -9.35
C ARG A 215 -7.92 10.23 -8.58
N GLU A 216 -8.95 9.80 -7.86
CA GLU A 216 -9.85 10.69 -7.12
C GLU A 216 -9.28 11.12 -5.78
N THR A 217 -8.47 10.27 -5.15
CA THR A 217 -7.96 10.46 -3.80
C THR A 217 -6.49 10.87 -3.73
N GLU A 218 -5.77 10.88 -4.87
CA GLU A 218 -4.39 11.34 -4.98
C GLU A 218 -4.23 12.78 -4.45
N GLN A 219 -3.29 12.95 -3.51
CA GLN A 219 -3.02 14.23 -2.85
C GLN A 219 -1.91 15.04 -3.54
N GLY A 220 -1.06 14.37 -4.32
CA GLY A 220 -0.01 14.95 -5.14
C GLY A 220 -0.47 15.16 -6.59
N THR A 221 0.42 14.83 -7.54
CA THR A 221 0.20 15.04 -8.98
C THR A 221 0.20 13.75 -9.79
N ALA A 222 0.28 12.60 -9.12
CA ALA A 222 0.36 11.32 -9.82
C ALA A 222 -0.84 11.04 -10.72
N LYS A 223 -0.54 10.44 -11.85
CA LYS A 223 -1.48 9.90 -12.81
C LYS A 223 -1.44 8.39 -12.68
N TYR A 224 -2.63 7.80 -12.50
CA TYR A 224 -2.79 6.35 -12.46
C TYR A 224 -3.53 5.84 -13.69
N GLY A 225 -3.23 4.63 -14.14
CA GLY A 225 -3.86 4.07 -15.34
C GLY A 225 -3.48 2.63 -15.61
N PRO A 226 -3.91 2.11 -16.78
CA PRO A 226 -3.54 0.77 -17.22
C PRO A 226 -2.02 0.57 -17.43
N THR A 227 -1.39 -0.14 -16.50
CA THR A 227 0.00 -0.63 -16.57
C THR A 227 0.04 -2.09 -17.06
N GLN A 228 1.23 -2.67 -17.30
CA GLN A 228 1.31 -4.09 -17.68
C GLN A 228 0.73 -5.07 -16.64
N PHE A 229 0.43 -4.61 -15.43
CA PHE A 229 -0.11 -5.40 -14.32
C PHE A 229 -1.63 -5.32 -14.21
N SER A 230 -2.29 -4.58 -15.09
CA SER A 230 -3.71 -4.26 -14.93
C SER A 230 -4.66 -5.43 -15.10
N ASP A 231 -4.21 -6.55 -15.68
CA ASP A 231 -4.98 -7.78 -15.83
C ASP A 231 -4.56 -8.91 -14.86
N LEU A 232 -3.80 -8.57 -13.82
CA LEU A 232 -3.36 -9.48 -12.76
C LEU A 232 -4.21 -9.37 -11.51
N THR A 233 -4.46 -10.49 -10.83
CA THR A 233 -5.02 -10.49 -9.48
C THR A 233 -4.02 -9.91 -8.48
N VAL A 234 -4.47 -9.67 -7.25
CA VAL A 234 -3.58 -9.21 -6.17
C VAL A 234 -2.52 -10.27 -5.88
N GLU A 235 -2.92 -11.54 -5.86
CA GLU A 235 -2.05 -12.67 -5.58
C GLU A 235 -1.03 -12.85 -6.71
N GLU A 236 -1.46 -12.85 -7.98
CA GLU A 236 -0.55 -12.91 -9.13
C GLU A 236 0.47 -11.76 -9.09
N PHE A 237 0.03 -10.54 -8.79
CA PHE A 237 0.94 -9.39 -8.71
C PHE A 237 1.95 -9.56 -7.56
N LYS A 238 1.46 -9.92 -6.37
CA LYS A 238 2.29 -10.10 -5.17
C LYS A 238 3.31 -11.22 -5.30
N THR A 239 2.92 -12.35 -5.90
CA THR A 239 3.83 -13.50 -6.00
C THR A 239 4.83 -13.38 -7.14
N GLN A 240 4.47 -12.70 -8.23
CA GLN A 240 5.32 -12.63 -9.42
C GLN A 240 6.21 -11.39 -9.49
N TYR A 241 5.76 -10.24 -8.96
CA TYR A 241 6.44 -8.95 -9.20
C TYR A 241 6.90 -8.25 -7.92
N LEU A 242 6.51 -8.78 -6.77
CA LEU A 242 6.98 -8.34 -5.45
C LEU A 242 7.81 -9.46 -4.84
N GLY A 243 8.47 -9.19 -3.72
CA GLY A 243 9.34 -10.21 -3.10
C GLY A 243 10.16 -9.70 -1.95
N PHE A 244 9.83 -8.53 -1.41
CA PHE A 244 10.42 -8.08 -0.16
C PHE A 244 9.69 -8.77 0.99
N LYS A 245 10.45 -9.43 1.86
CA LYS A 245 9.91 -10.30 2.92
C LYS A 245 10.29 -9.76 4.30
N PRO A 246 9.59 -8.75 4.84
CA PRO A 246 9.94 -8.16 6.13
C PRO A 246 9.81 -9.17 7.30
N GLU A 247 9.09 -10.27 7.09
CA GLU A 247 8.99 -11.38 8.04
C GLU A 247 10.26 -12.23 8.17
N PHE A 248 11.20 -12.13 7.22
CA PHE A 248 12.48 -12.82 7.33
C PHE A 248 13.30 -12.18 8.45
N GLN A 249 14.14 -12.98 9.12
CA GLN A 249 15.05 -12.45 10.13
C GLN A 249 16.05 -11.51 9.46
N SER A 250 15.80 -10.21 9.55
CA SER A 250 16.67 -9.19 9.00
C SER A 250 17.97 -9.11 9.78
N ILE A 251 19.10 -9.11 9.08
CA ILE A 251 20.39 -8.75 9.68
C ILE A 251 20.34 -7.29 10.14
N ASN A 252 20.63 -7.08 11.42
CA ASN A 252 20.72 -5.74 11.98
C ASN A 252 22.15 -5.20 11.80
N TRP A 253 22.36 -4.43 10.74
CA TRP A 253 23.62 -3.73 10.50
C TRP A 253 23.80 -2.56 11.45
N GLU A 254 25.06 -2.23 11.73
CA GLU A 254 25.39 -1.05 12.52
C GLU A 254 24.88 0.21 11.82
N LYS A 255 24.53 1.22 12.62
CA LYS A 255 24.24 2.55 12.10
C LYS A 255 25.53 3.20 11.62
N PRO A 256 25.49 4.12 10.65
CA PRO A 256 26.66 4.87 10.25
C PRO A 256 27.27 5.62 11.45
N GLN A 257 28.58 5.52 11.64
CA GLN A 257 29.28 6.26 12.71
C GLN A 257 29.15 7.79 12.52
N ASP A 258 28.97 8.22 11.27
CA ASP A 258 29.01 9.63 10.88
C ASP A 258 27.63 10.30 10.78
N GLU A 259 26.55 9.69 11.30
CA GLU A 259 25.20 10.31 11.27
C GLU A 259 25.17 11.75 11.84
N HIS A 260 26.08 12.06 12.78
CA HIS A 260 26.21 13.40 13.37
C HIS A 260 26.85 14.42 12.42
N TYR A 261 27.77 14.03 11.53
CA TYR A 261 28.47 14.95 10.63
C TYR A 261 27.55 15.56 9.57
N PHE A 262 26.45 14.88 9.25
CA PHE A 262 25.50 15.38 8.26
C PHE A 262 24.52 16.39 8.83
N GLN A 263 24.32 16.48 10.15
CA GLN A 263 23.28 17.34 10.74
C GLN A 263 23.42 18.82 10.35
N ASP A 264 24.65 19.32 10.22
CA ASP A 264 24.92 20.71 9.85
C ASP A 264 25.23 20.91 8.35
N SER A 265 25.27 19.83 7.56
CA SER A 265 25.55 19.93 6.13
C SER A 265 24.35 20.47 5.35
N GLU A 266 24.57 21.51 4.53
CA GLU A 266 23.61 21.97 3.53
C GLU A 266 23.65 21.06 2.30
N ILE A 267 22.47 20.76 1.77
CA ILE A 267 22.28 19.97 0.55
C ILE A 267 21.45 20.78 -0.46
N PRO A 268 21.64 20.57 -1.78
CA PRO A 268 20.87 21.29 -2.79
C PRO A 268 19.37 20.95 -2.72
N ASP A 269 18.49 21.84 -3.19
CA ASP A 269 17.03 21.60 -3.21
C ASP A 269 16.62 20.40 -4.09
N LYS A 270 17.47 20.02 -5.04
CA LYS A 270 17.28 18.90 -5.96
C LYS A 270 18.62 18.22 -6.22
N PHE A 271 18.62 16.90 -6.19
CA PHE A 271 19.79 16.08 -6.49
C PHE A 271 19.37 14.75 -7.13
N ASP A 272 20.12 14.27 -8.12
CA ASP A 272 19.79 13.02 -8.81
C ASP A 272 21.02 12.29 -9.34
N TRP A 273 21.35 11.13 -8.78
CA TRP A 273 22.53 10.34 -9.15
C TRP A 273 22.55 9.87 -10.61
N ARG A 274 21.42 9.91 -11.31
CA ARG A 274 21.36 9.67 -12.76
C ARG A 274 22.19 10.68 -13.55
N ASP A 275 22.25 11.93 -13.07
CA ASP A 275 23.01 13.01 -13.68
C ASP A 275 24.51 12.95 -13.33
N HIS A 276 24.89 12.05 -12.42
CA HIS A 276 26.25 11.91 -11.87
C HIS A 276 26.89 10.54 -12.14
N GLY A 277 26.31 9.72 -13.03
CA GLY A 277 26.91 8.46 -13.48
C GLY A 277 26.96 7.35 -12.41
N ALA A 278 26.13 7.42 -11.37
CA ALA A 278 26.06 6.41 -10.31
C ALA A 278 24.80 5.53 -10.38
N VAL A 279 24.11 5.50 -11.53
CA VAL A 279 22.88 4.72 -11.73
C VAL A 279 22.92 4.02 -13.08
N THR A 280 22.87 2.69 -13.09
CA THR A 280 22.76 1.88 -14.32
C THR A 280 21.37 2.03 -14.97
N PRO A 281 21.17 1.60 -16.22
CA PRO A 281 19.86 1.55 -16.84
C PRO A 281 18.81 0.78 -16.01
N VAL A 282 17.53 1.10 -16.22
CA VAL A 282 16.43 0.36 -15.59
C VAL A 282 16.38 -1.06 -16.15
N LYS A 283 16.41 -2.05 -15.24
CA LYS A 283 16.27 -3.48 -15.55
C LYS A 283 14.82 -3.96 -15.36
N ASN A 284 14.59 -5.26 -15.58
CA ASN A 284 13.27 -5.87 -15.45
C ASN A 284 13.35 -7.26 -14.80
N GLN A 285 12.82 -7.39 -13.58
CA GLN A 285 12.79 -8.65 -12.84
C GLN A 285 11.81 -9.67 -13.44
N GLY A 286 10.91 -9.26 -14.34
CA GLY A 286 9.91 -10.17 -14.89
C GLY A 286 8.99 -10.74 -13.80
N ALA A 287 8.57 -12.00 -13.98
CA ALA A 287 7.66 -12.71 -13.08
C ALA A 287 8.43 -13.51 -12.00
N CYS A 288 9.43 -12.87 -11.39
CA CYS A 288 10.24 -13.40 -10.30
C CYS A 288 10.27 -12.39 -9.15
N GLY A 289 10.04 -12.83 -7.91
CA GLY A 289 10.04 -11.99 -6.72
C GLY A 289 11.44 -11.58 -6.23
N SER A 290 12.29 -11.14 -7.14
CA SER A 290 13.71 -10.81 -6.90
C SER A 290 13.98 -9.31 -6.73
N CYS A 291 12.96 -8.48 -6.50
CA CYS A 291 13.11 -7.03 -6.29
C CYS A 291 14.18 -6.67 -5.23
N TRP A 292 14.34 -7.51 -4.21
CA TRP A 292 15.38 -7.38 -3.19
C TRP A 292 16.80 -7.41 -3.78
N ALA A 293 17.06 -8.29 -4.74
CA ALA A 293 18.34 -8.41 -5.44
C ALA A 293 18.61 -7.18 -6.32
N PHE A 294 17.60 -6.70 -7.05
CA PHE A 294 17.71 -5.46 -7.86
C PHE A 294 17.94 -4.21 -7.00
N SER A 295 17.34 -4.15 -5.82
CA SER A 295 17.53 -3.05 -4.87
C SER A 295 18.98 -2.99 -4.37
N VAL A 296 19.54 -4.15 -4.01
CA VAL A 296 20.90 -4.30 -3.47
C VAL A 296 21.95 -4.06 -4.54
N THR A 297 21.83 -4.73 -5.68
CA THR A 297 22.75 -4.54 -6.80
C THR A 297 22.76 -3.07 -7.22
N GLY A 298 21.60 -2.44 -7.43
CA GLY A 298 21.52 -1.02 -7.75
C GLY A 298 22.20 -0.09 -6.73
N ASN A 299 22.12 -0.41 -5.43
CA ASN A 299 22.85 0.32 -4.40
C ASN A 299 24.37 0.13 -4.54
N ILE A 300 24.83 -1.12 -4.68
CA ILE A 300 26.26 -1.45 -4.80
C ILE A 300 26.86 -0.89 -6.09
N GLU A 301 26.14 -0.94 -7.21
CA GLU A 301 26.54 -0.33 -8.49
C GLU A 301 26.84 1.16 -8.30
N GLY A 302 25.96 1.88 -7.58
CA GLY A 302 26.14 3.30 -7.26
C GLY A 302 27.28 3.56 -6.28
N GLN A 303 27.35 2.80 -5.20
CA GLN A 303 28.43 2.87 -4.21
C GLN A 303 29.80 2.62 -4.86
N TRP A 304 29.90 1.63 -5.73
CA TRP A 304 31.12 1.31 -6.46
C TRP A 304 31.50 2.39 -7.47
N ALA A 305 30.52 2.96 -8.19
CA ALA A 305 30.76 4.07 -9.11
C ALA A 305 31.33 5.30 -8.38
N ILE A 306 30.78 5.64 -7.22
CA ILE A 306 31.21 6.79 -6.40
C ILE A 306 32.60 6.55 -5.81
N ASN A 307 32.85 5.39 -5.22
CA ASN A 307 34.07 5.14 -4.45
C ASN A 307 35.25 4.65 -5.30
N ARG A 308 34.99 3.99 -6.43
CA ARG A 308 36.00 3.40 -7.32
C ARG A 308 36.04 4.04 -8.72
N GLY A 309 35.14 4.98 -9.01
CA GLY A 309 35.12 5.74 -10.27
C GLY A 309 34.65 4.95 -11.49
N LYS A 310 34.02 3.78 -11.30
CA LYS A 310 33.56 2.92 -12.40
C LYS A 310 32.15 2.41 -12.15
N LEU A 311 31.19 2.80 -12.98
CA LEU A 311 29.88 2.18 -13.00
C LEU A 311 29.95 0.81 -13.68
N VAL A 312 29.55 -0.24 -12.97
CA VAL A 312 29.52 -1.63 -13.45
C VAL A 312 28.11 -2.12 -13.26
N SER A 313 27.52 -2.82 -14.24
CA SER A 313 26.23 -3.48 -14.01
C SER A 313 26.44 -4.87 -13.42
N LEU A 314 25.80 -5.16 -12.29
CA LEU A 314 26.00 -6.37 -11.49
C LEU A 314 24.89 -7.39 -11.73
N SER A 315 25.19 -8.67 -11.48
CA SER A 315 24.23 -9.75 -11.66
C SER A 315 23.24 -9.83 -10.50
N GLU A 316 21.95 -9.67 -10.78
CA GLU A 316 20.91 -10.05 -9.81
C GLU A 316 20.70 -11.57 -9.76
N GLN A 317 20.95 -12.27 -10.87
CA GLN A 317 20.75 -13.72 -10.96
C GLN A 317 21.69 -14.48 -10.03
N GLU A 318 22.92 -14.00 -9.90
CA GLU A 318 23.88 -14.54 -8.95
C GLU A 318 23.31 -14.52 -7.52
N LEU A 319 22.61 -13.44 -7.12
CA LEU A 319 21.95 -13.39 -5.82
C LEU A 319 20.76 -14.34 -5.75
N VAL A 320 19.94 -14.40 -6.80
CA VAL A 320 18.80 -15.32 -6.87
C VAL A 320 19.24 -16.78 -6.65
N ASP A 321 20.35 -17.19 -7.25
CA ASP A 321 20.80 -18.58 -7.24
C ASP A 321 21.73 -18.94 -6.07
N CYS A 322 22.56 -17.98 -5.62
CA CYS A 322 23.66 -18.23 -4.70
C CYS A 322 23.42 -17.72 -3.28
N ASP A 323 22.50 -16.78 -3.07
CA ASP A 323 22.13 -16.36 -1.72
C ASP A 323 21.44 -17.54 -0.99
N ARG A 324 21.93 -17.86 0.20
CA ARG A 324 21.40 -18.95 1.05
C ARG A 324 20.65 -18.44 2.27
N LEU A 325 20.56 -17.13 2.44
CA LEU A 325 19.81 -16.45 3.50
C LEU A 325 18.41 -16.05 3.01
N ASP A 326 18.28 -15.79 1.71
CA ASP A 326 17.02 -15.48 1.04
C ASP A 326 16.56 -16.63 0.13
N ASN A 327 15.37 -16.49 -0.48
CA ASN A 327 14.68 -17.58 -1.20
C ASN A 327 14.49 -17.27 -2.69
N GLY A 328 15.48 -16.64 -3.32
CA GLY A 328 15.49 -16.39 -4.77
C GLY A 328 14.23 -15.64 -5.25
N CYS A 329 13.52 -16.21 -6.22
CA CYS A 329 12.26 -15.67 -6.76
C CYS A 329 11.09 -15.71 -5.77
N ASN A 330 11.20 -16.40 -4.63
CA ASN A 330 10.18 -16.41 -3.58
C ASN A 330 10.38 -15.28 -2.56
N GLY A 331 11.42 -14.47 -2.74
CA GLY A 331 11.66 -13.24 -1.99
C GLY A 331 12.85 -13.28 -1.05
N GLY A 332 13.21 -12.10 -0.56
CA GLY A 332 14.41 -11.85 0.23
C GLY A 332 14.44 -10.45 0.82
N LEU A 333 15.57 -10.11 1.44
CA LEU A 333 15.79 -8.82 2.08
C LEU A 333 17.13 -8.22 1.68
N PRO A 334 17.19 -6.92 1.35
CA PRO A 334 18.45 -6.25 1.06
C PRO A 334 19.52 -6.41 2.15
N SER A 335 19.11 -6.38 3.42
CA SER A 335 20.01 -6.58 4.56
C SER A 335 20.72 -7.93 4.53
N ASN A 336 20.05 -8.98 4.07
CA ASN A 336 20.56 -10.35 4.02
C ASN A 336 21.50 -10.51 2.83
N ALA A 337 21.10 -10.00 1.68
CA ALA A 337 21.88 -10.00 0.44
C ALA A 337 23.28 -9.40 0.63
N TYR A 338 23.43 -8.27 1.35
CA TYR A 338 24.76 -7.72 1.64
C TYR A 338 25.67 -8.74 2.34
N GLN A 339 25.15 -9.48 3.32
CA GLN A 339 25.93 -10.52 3.99
C GLN A 339 26.26 -11.69 3.06
N ALA A 340 25.31 -12.09 2.20
CA ALA A 340 25.55 -13.14 1.22
C ALA A 340 26.68 -12.75 0.25
N ILE A 341 26.67 -11.52 -0.26
CA ILE A 341 27.72 -10.98 -1.14
C ILE A 341 29.09 -11.01 -0.46
N MET A 342 29.16 -10.57 0.80
CA MET A 342 30.40 -10.61 1.56
C MET A 342 30.92 -12.05 1.74
N LYS A 343 30.01 -13.03 1.95
CA LYS A 343 30.37 -14.45 2.06
C LYS A 343 30.83 -15.06 0.73
N LEU A 344 30.21 -14.66 -0.38
CA LEU A 344 30.63 -15.05 -1.74
C LEU A 344 32.00 -14.44 -2.09
N GLY A 345 32.31 -13.29 -1.49
CA GLY A 345 33.54 -12.55 -1.71
C GLY A 345 33.44 -11.54 -2.86
N GLY A 346 32.22 -11.14 -3.23
CA GLY A 346 31.94 -10.17 -4.28
C GLY A 346 30.80 -10.60 -5.21
N LEU A 347 30.62 -9.84 -6.30
CA LEU A 347 29.65 -10.08 -7.36
C LEU A 347 30.31 -10.07 -8.75
N GLU A 348 29.79 -10.89 -9.64
CA GLU A 348 30.03 -10.87 -11.08
C GLU A 348 29.21 -9.76 -11.77
N THR A 349 29.51 -9.53 -13.05
CA THR A 349 28.74 -8.58 -13.86
C THR A 349 27.46 -9.21 -14.41
N GLU A 350 26.48 -8.37 -14.74
CA GLU A 350 25.26 -8.80 -15.46
C GLU A 350 25.58 -9.56 -16.75
N SER A 351 26.68 -9.23 -17.43
CA SER A 351 27.07 -9.92 -18.66
C SER A 351 27.69 -11.30 -18.43
N ASP A 352 28.36 -11.49 -17.29
CA ASP A 352 29.05 -12.73 -16.93
C ASP A 352 28.09 -13.76 -16.32
N TYR A 353 27.10 -13.30 -15.55
CA TYR A 353 26.01 -14.09 -14.98
C TYR A 353 24.67 -13.40 -15.27
N LYS A 354 24.03 -13.78 -16.38
CA LYS A 354 22.87 -13.05 -16.93
C LYS A 354 21.58 -13.34 -16.19
N TYR A 355 20.74 -12.32 -16.08
CA TYR A 355 19.40 -12.47 -15.52
C TYR A 355 18.42 -13.21 -16.43
N ASP A 356 17.77 -14.23 -15.90
CA ASP A 356 16.66 -14.93 -16.54
C ASP A 356 15.41 -15.05 -15.65
N GLY A 357 15.52 -14.73 -14.35
CA GLY A 357 14.40 -14.66 -13.42
C GLY A 357 13.83 -16.03 -13.05
N LEU A 358 14.69 -17.06 -12.99
CA LEU A 358 14.34 -18.39 -12.50
C LEU A 358 15.20 -18.76 -11.30
N ASP A 359 14.68 -19.62 -10.42
CA ASP A 359 15.50 -20.21 -9.35
C ASP A 359 16.35 -21.34 -9.95
N GLU A 360 17.66 -21.13 -10.05
CA GLU A 360 18.58 -22.10 -10.63
C GLU A 360 19.68 -22.54 -9.65
N LYS A 361 20.52 -23.47 -10.11
CA LYS A 361 21.69 -23.87 -9.34
C LYS A 361 22.76 -22.79 -9.46
N CYS A 362 23.21 -22.25 -8.33
CA CYS A 362 24.36 -21.35 -8.27
C CYS A 362 25.55 -21.84 -9.12
N THR A 363 25.94 -21.03 -10.11
CA THR A 363 27.10 -21.25 -10.99
C THR A 363 28.22 -20.22 -10.80
N PHE A 364 28.21 -19.53 -9.66
CA PHE A 364 29.16 -18.47 -9.31
C PHE A 364 30.62 -18.86 -9.59
N ASP A 365 31.32 -17.97 -10.29
CA ASP A 365 32.73 -18.07 -10.61
C ASP A 365 33.52 -16.94 -9.94
N ARG A 366 34.24 -17.30 -8.87
CA ARG A 366 35.07 -16.36 -8.11
C ARG A 366 36.10 -15.61 -8.96
N SER A 367 36.55 -16.17 -10.09
CA SER A 367 37.51 -15.50 -10.98
C SER A 367 36.91 -14.35 -11.79
N LYS A 368 35.58 -14.29 -11.88
CA LYS A 368 34.83 -13.26 -12.61
C LYS A 368 34.30 -12.14 -11.72
N VAL A 369 34.48 -12.22 -10.41
CA VAL A 369 34.14 -11.14 -9.47
C VAL A 369 34.74 -9.82 -9.95
N ARG A 370 33.91 -8.76 -9.95
CA ARG A 370 34.31 -7.40 -10.32
C ARG A 370 34.08 -6.37 -9.23
N VAL A 371 33.20 -6.65 -8.29
CA VAL A 371 32.83 -5.72 -7.21
C VAL A 371 32.78 -6.45 -5.89
N THR A 372 33.24 -5.78 -4.84
CA THR A 372 33.20 -6.24 -3.45
C THR A 372 32.69 -5.13 -2.55
N ILE A 373 32.12 -5.48 -1.40
CA ILE A 373 31.70 -4.53 -0.38
C ILE A 373 32.38 -4.86 0.94
N ASP A 374 32.65 -3.83 1.76
CA ASP A 374 33.33 -3.97 3.04
C ASP A 374 32.36 -4.27 4.18
N SER A 375 31.18 -3.65 4.12
CA SER A 375 30.09 -3.83 5.08
C SER A 375 28.78 -3.27 4.52
N ALA A 376 27.74 -3.25 5.33
CA ALA A 376 26.52 -2.49 5.09
C ALA A 376 26.08 -1.77 6.36
N VAL A 377 25.17 -0.79 6.20
CA VAL A 377 24.64 0.04 7.29
C VAL A 377 23.12 0.13 7.22
N ASN A 378 22.50 0.19 8.39
CA ASN A 378 21.09 0.55 8.55
C ASN A 378 20.97 2.06 8.70
N LEU A 379 20.23 2.71 7.80
CA LEU A 379 20.10 4.16 7.80
C LEU A 379 18.95 4.62 8.71
N THR A 380 19.04 5.88 9.12
CA THR A 380 17.98 6.57 9.86
C THR A 380 16.64 6.59 9.12
N LYS A 381 15.55 6.66 9.89
CA LYS A 381 14.19 6.87 9.39
C LYS A 381 13.87 8.35 9.19
N ASP A 382 14.74 9.25 9.60
CA ASP A 382 14.58 10.68 9.35
C ASP A 382 14.85 10.97 7.86
N GLU A 383 13.83 11.41 7.13
CA GLU A 383 13.92 11.62 5.68
C GLU A 383 14.86 12.77 5.28
N ASP A 384 15.09 13.74 6.14
CA ASP A 384 16.02 14.83 5.86
C ASP A 384 17.46 14.35 6.04
N LEU A 385 17.74 13.59 7.10
CA LEU A 385 19.04 12.92 7.24
C LEU A 385 19.28 11.89 6.14
N LEU A 386 18.23 11.20 5.68
CA LEU A 386 18.31 10.27 4.54
C LEU A 386 18.66 11.01 3.23
N ALA A 387 18.12 12.22 3.02
CA ALA A 387 18.45 13.04 1.86
C ALA A 387 19.92 13.47 1.89
N LYS A 388 20.43 13.81 3.08
CA LYS A 388 21.84 14.14 3.26
C LYS A 388 22.74 12.93 3.02
N TRP A 389 22.38 11.77 3.55
CA TRP A 389 23.08 10.52 3.24
C TRP A 389 23.14 10.28 1.73
N LEU A 390 22.02 10.43 1.03
CA LEU A 390 21.94 10.24 -0.42
C LEU A 390 22.95 11.12 -1.17
N VAL A 391 23.02 12.41 -0.84
CA VAL A 391 23.92 13.36 -1.52
C VAL A 391 25.39 13.02 -1.27
N HIS A 392 25.74 12.70 -0.03
CA HIS A 392 27.13 12.52 0.37
C HIS A 392 27.68 11.12 0.05
N ASN A 393 26.82 10.10 0.06
CA ASN A 393 27.27 8.71 0.03
C ASN A 393 26.76 7.91 -1.17
N GLY A 394 25.65 8.29 -1.81
CA GLY A 394 25.14 7.55 -2.98
C GLY A 394 23.71 7.03 -2.85
N PRO A 395 23.20 6.33 -3.90
CA PRO A 395 21.87 5.74 -3.93
C PRO A 395 21.57 4.83 -2.74
N ILE A 396 20.30 4.72 -2.34
CA ILE A 396 19.88 4.04 -1.10
C ILE A 396 18.89 2.92 -1.41
N SER A 397 19.17 1.70 -0.93
CA SER A 397 18.25 0.56 -1.04
C SER A 397 17.17 0.68 0.05
N ILE A 398 15.89 0.60 -0.35
CA ILE A 398 14.74 0.73 0.55
C ILE A 398 13.71 -0.38 0.33
N GLY A 399 12.92 -0.66 1.36
CA GLY A 399 11.61 -1.32 1.22
C GLY A 399 10.50 -0.28 1.04
N ILE A 400 9.49 -0.59 0.23
CA ILE A 400 8.29 0.23 0.01
C ILE A 400 7.04 -0.65 -0.10
N ASN A 401 5.87 -0.11 0.24
CA ASN A 401 4.59 -0.71 -0.14
C ASN A 401 4.23 -0.34 -1.59
N ALA A 402 4.16 -1.35 -2.46
CA ALA A 402 3.98 -1.18 -3.90
C ALA A 402 2.52 -1.13 -4.39
N ASN A 403 1.53 -1.12 -3.48
CA ASN A 403 0.12 -1.18 -3.87
C ASN A 403 -0.31 -0.02 -4.78
N ALA A 404 0.10 1.22 -4.45
CA ALA A 404 -0.14 2.38 -5.32
C ALA A 404 0.72 2.34 -6.60
N MET A 405 1.94 1.79 -6.51
CA MET A 405 2.87 1.67 -7.65
C MET A 405 2.32 0.80 -8.77
N GLN A 406 1.52 -0.23 -8.47
CA GLN A 406 0.97 -1.15 -9.47
C GLN A 406 0.36 -0.43 -10.69
N PHE A 407 -0.28 0.73 -10.49
CA PHE A 407 -0.98 1.48 -11.53
C PHE A 407 -0.37 2.85 -11.87
N TYR A 408 0.81 3.15 -11.35
CA TYR A 408 1.47 4.44 -11.54
C TYR A 408 1.91 4.67 -12.99
N MET A 409 1.66 5.87 -13.52
CA MET A 409 2.01 6.29 -14.88
C MET A 409 2.95 7.51 -14.91
N GLY A 410 3.04 8.29 -13.83
CA GLY A 410 3.87 9.50 -13.75
C GLY A 410 3.32 10.56 -12.79
N GLY A 411 4.11 11.59 -12.46
CA GLY A 411 3.80 12.61 -11.47
C GLY A 411 4.25 12.25 -10.05
N ILE A 412 4.05 13.15 -9.07
CA ILE A 412 4.42 12.89 -7.67
C ILE A 412 3.27 12.17 -6.98
N SER A 413 3.52 10.94 -6.53
CA SER A 413 2.55 10.07 -5.89
C SER A 413 2.48 10.32 -4.39
N HIS A 414 1.29 10.63 -3.90
CA HIS A 414 0.95 10.86 -2.50
C HIS A 414 -0.41 10.21 -2.17
N PRO A 415 -0.50 8.88 -2.28
CA PRO A 415 -1.71 8.15 -1.90
C PRO A 415 -1.91 8.20 -0.37
N TRP A 416 -3.15 8.00 0.06
CA TRP A 416 -3.46 7.87 1.48
C TRP A 416 -2.74 6.68 2.10
N SER A 417 -2.39 6.76 3.39
CA SER A 417 -1.62 5.71 4.08
C SER A 417 -2.29 4.32 4.01
N PHE A 418 -3.62 4.21 3.93
CA PHE A 418 -4.27 2.89 3.81
C PHE A 418 -4.15 2.29 2.39
N LEU A 419 -3.85 3.11 1.38
CA LEU A 419 -3.57 2.67 0.01
C LEU A 419 -2.11 2.27 -0.20
N CYS A 420 -1.21 2.68 0.69
CA CYS A 420 0.13 2.13 0.79
C CYS A 420 0.62 2.18 2.24
N ASN A 421 0.31 1.13 3.00
CA ASN A 421 0.61 1.11 4.43
C ASN A 421 2.13 1.07 4.64
N LYS A 422 2.66 2.08 5.35
CA LYS A 422 4.09 2.20 5.68
C LYS A 422 4.63 1.01 6.48
N ASP A 423 3.76 0.29 7.19
CA ASP A 423 4.13 -0.87 8.02
C ASP A 423 3.98 -2.20 7.26
N SER A 424 3.58 -2.17 5.98
CA SER A 424 3.37 -3.37 5.15
C SER A 424 4.23 -3.33 3.89
N LEU A 425 5.55 -3.24 4.06
CA LEU A 425 6.51 -3.23 2.96
C LEU A 425 6.49 -4.57 2.20
N ASP A 426 6.46 -4.52 0.87
CA ASP A 426 6.39 -5.71 0.02
C ASP A 426 7.28 -5.65 -1.23
N HIS A 427 7.95 -4.52 -1.48
CA HIS A 427 8.79 -4.31 -2.65
C HIS A 427 10.14 -3.65 -2.31
N GLY A 428 11.23 -4.16 -2.89
CA GLY A 428 12.58 -3.59 -2.78
C GLY A 428 12.89 -2.67 -3.95
N VAL A 429 13.31 -1.43 -3.67
CA VAL A 429 13.60 -0.40 -4.69
C VAL A 429 14.74 0.51 -4.27
N LEU A 430 15.23 1.34 -5.20
CA LEU A 430 16.39 2.19 -4.98
C LEU A 430 16.03 3.68 -5.04
N ILE A 431 16.26 4.43 -3.98
CA ILE A 431 16.24 5.91 -4.03
C ILE A 431 17.52 6.36 -4.75
N VAL A 432 17.36 7.16 -5.80
CA VAL A 432 18.48 7.71 -6.59
C VAL A 432 18.55 9.23 -6.60
N GLY A 433 17.50 9.90 -6.12
CA GLY A 433 17.43 11.35 -6.13
C GLY A 433 16.26 11.87 -5.30
N TYR A 434 16.18 13.18 -5.20
CA TYR A 434 15.01 13.90 -4.68
C TYR A 434 14.89 15.25 -5.39
N GLY A 435 13.76 15.91 -5.20
CA GLY A 435 13.57 17.29 -5.59
C GLY A 435 12.33 17.89 -4.97
N MET A 436 11.95 19.05 -5.50
CA MET A 436 10.78 19.79 -5.09
C MET A 436 10.14 20.41 -6.34
N ASP A 437 8.91 20.01 -6.65
CA ASP A 437 8.13 20.66 -7.71
C ASP A 437 7.40 21.88 -7.12
N GLU A 438 7.57 23.06 -7.71
CA GLU A 438 6.88 24.28 -7.33
C GLU A 438 5.72 24.59 -8.28
N PHE A 439 4.50 24.56 -7.76
CA PHE A 439 3.31 24.91 -8.53
C PHE A 439 3.01 26.40 -8.37
N LYS A 440 3.59 27.21 -9.27
CA LYS A 440 3.51 28.69 -9.26
C LYS A 440 2.10 29.25 -9.09
N LEU A 441 1.08 28.56 -9.63
CA LEU A 441 -0.32 29.00 -9.55
C LEU A 441 -0.93 28.86 -8.14
N PHE A 442 -0.44 27.91 -7.34
CA PHE A 442 -0.99 27.56 -6.02
C PHE A 442 0.02 27.77 -4.89
N LYS A 443 1.23 28.27 -5.19
CA LYS A 443 2.36 28.39 -4.26
C LYS A 443 2.64 27.12 -3.43
N GLN A 444 2.27 25.96 -3.98
CA GLN A 444 2.46 24.68 -3.31
C GLN A 444 3.81 24.10 -3.71
N LYS A 445 4.57 23.69 -2.69
CA LYS A 445 5.81 22.93 -2.83
C LYS A 445 5.50 21.45 -2.63
N LEU A 446 5.87 20.62 -3.59
CA LEU A 446 5.70 19.17 -3.51
C LEU A 446 7.08 18.51 -3.52
N PRO A 447 7.68 18.27 -2.34
CA PRO A 447 8.91 17.50 -2.23
C PRO A 447 8.68 16.04 -2.64
N TYR A 448 9.67 15.44 -3.29
CA TYR A 448 9.58 14.06 -3.75
C TYR A 448 10.92 13.32 -3.69
N TRP A 449 10.86 12.00 -3.55
CA TRP A 449 11.93 11.07 -3.87
C TRP A 449 11.84 10.61 -5.31
N THR A 450 12.99 10.43 -5.98
CA THR A 450 13.11 9.70 -7.25
C THR A 450 13.55 8.28 -6.96
N ILE A 451 12.71 7.31 -7.29
CA ILE A 451 12.93 5.88 -7.04
C ILE A 451 13.13 5.14 -8.36
N LYS A 452 14.22 4.39 -8.49
CA LYS A 452 14.45 3.44 -9.57
C LYS A 452 13.73 2.13 -9.25
N ASN A 453 12.87 1.68 -10.15
CA ASN A 453 12.15 0.42 -10.04
C ASN A 453 12.77 -0.67 -10.93
N SER A 454 12.34 -1.92 -10.75
CA SER A 454 12.82 -3.13 -11.44
C SER A 454 11.76 -3.75 -12.36
N TRP A 455 10.79 -2.98 -12.84
CA TRP A 455 9.69 -3.46 -13.70
C TRP A 455 9.83 -3.06 -15.17
N GLY A 456 11.06 -2.74 -15.58
CA GLY A 456 11.39 -2.30 -16.93
C GLY A 456 11.02 -0.84 -17.21
N ALA A 457 11.72 -0.25 -18.19
CA ALA A 457 11.57 1.16 -18.55
C ALA A 457 10.18 1.53 -19.14
N SER A 458 9.33 0.55 -19.47
CA SER A 458 7.98 0.81 -19.99
C SER A 458 6.93 1.10 -18.91
N TRP A 459 7.31 0.96 -17.64
CA TRP A 459 6.49 1.24 -16.47
C TRP A 459 6.84 2.63 -15.89
N GLY A 460 5.86 3.32 -15.30
CA GLY A 460 6.08 4.62 -14.64
C GLY A 460 6.73 5.67 -15.53
N GLU A 461 7.62 6.47 -14.95
CA GLU A 461 8.40 7.49 -15.65
C GLU A 461 9.70 6.89 -16.16
N GLN A 462 9.62 6.16 -17.28
CA GLN A 462 10.78 5.45 -17.85
C GLN A 462 11.44 4.45 -16.88
N GLY A 463 10.63 3.80 -16.05
CA GLY A 463 11.07 2.88 -15.00
C GLY A 463 11.25 3.51 -13.62
N TYR A 464 11.03 4.82 -13.50
CA TYR A 464 11.14 5.54 -12.24
C TYR A 464 9.77 5.87 -11.65
N TYR A 465 9.79 6.10 -10.34
CA TYR A 465 8.65 6.49 -9.52
C TYR A 465 9.01 7.74 -8.73
N ARG A 466 8.17 8.77 -8.82
CA ARG A 466 8.25 9.92 -7.92
C ARG A 466 7.19 9.79 -6.84
N VAL A 467 7.63 9.79 -5.59
CA VAL A 467 6.77 9.66 -4.40
C VAL A 467 7.01 10.82 -3.47
N PHE A 468 5.97 11.27 -2.78
CA PHE A 468 6.07 12.36 -1.82
C PHE A 468 7.12 12.06 -0.74
N ARG A 469 7.87 13.11 -0.38
CA ARG A 469 8.95 13.06 0.63
C ARG A 469 8.57 13.94 1.81
N GLY A 470 8.71 13.42 3.03
CA GLY A 470 8.54 14.19 4.27
C GLY A 470 7.52 13.64 5.27
N ASP A 471 6.79 12.58 4.95
CA ASP A 471 5.77 12.00 5.84
C ASP A 471 5.78 10.46 5.89
N SER A 472 6.87 9.82 5.47
CA SER A 472 7.00 8.37 5.36
C SER A 472 6.00 7.73 4.40
N THR A 473 5.57 8.46 3.35
CA THR A 473 4.66 7.95 2.30
C THR A 473 5.09 6.55 1.84
N CYS A 474 4.16 5.59 1.93
CA CYS A 474 4.36 4.18 1.56
C CYS A 474 5.53 3.47 2.27
N GLY A 475 6.06 4.04 3.36
CA GLY A 475 7.13 3.47 4.18
C GLY A 475 8.53 3.60 3.60
N VAL A 476 8.77 4.55 2.69
CA VAL A 476 10.06 4.72 1.96
C VAL A 476 11.31 4.82 2.84
N ASN A 477 11.15 5.23 4.09
CA ASN A 477 12.21 5.42 5.09
C ASN A 477 12.27 4.31 6.14
N GLN A 478 11.37 3.32 6.11
CA GLN A 478 11.23 2.35 7.21
C GLN A 478 12.33 1.29 7.22
N MET A 479 12.84 0.92 6.05
CA MET A 479 13.92 -0.07 5.87
C MET A 479 14.95 0.42 4.85
N ALA A 480 15.60 1.53 5.16
CA ALA A 480 16.67 2.10 4.35
C ALA A 480 18.04 1.52 4.73
N THR A 481 18.80 1.06 3.73
CA THR A 481 20.11 0.43 3.91
C THR A 481 21.05 0.83 2.77
N SER A 482 22.35 0.75 3.04
CA SER A 482 23.38 0.93 2.02
C SER A 482 24.57 0.04 2.26
N ALA A 483 25.19 -0.46 1.19
CA ALA A 483 26.54 -0.99 1.25
C ALA A 483 27.56 0.11 1.54
N ILE A 484 28.69 -0.31 2.10
CA ILE A 484 29.89 0.50 2.29
C ILE A 484 30.98 -0.08 1.41
N VAL A 485 31.56 0.77 0.57
CA VAL A 485 32.74 0.47 -0.25
C VAL A 485 33.81 1.47 0.15
N LYS A 486 34.89 1.00 0.78
CA LYS A 486 36.02 1.86 1.15
C LYS A 486 36.81 2.24 -0.10
N HIS A 487 37.39 3.44 -0.10
CA HIS A 487 38.29 3.92 -1.16
C HIS A 487 39.57 3.10 -1.29
#